data_AF-A0A1C3NXH6-F1
#
_entry.id   AF-A0A1C3NXH6-F1
#
_cell.length_a   1.000
_cell.length_b   1.000
_cell.length_c   1.000
_cell.angle_alpha   90.00
_cell.angle_beta   90.00
_cell.angle_gamma   90.00
#
_symmetry.space_group_name_H-M   'P 1'
#
loop_
_entity.id
_entity.type
_entity.pdbx_description
1 polymer ?
#
loop_
_entity_poly.entity_id
_entity_poly.type
_entity_poly.pdbx_seq_one_letter_code
_entity_poly.pdbx_strand_id
1 'polypeptide(L)' 'MASIDLDKVLDKAWAEQDLAKILTAPVSALKGVSDRDGQLLQEAFGVKTVADLANLKYFRWASALAALNTSAR' A
#
# COMPACT_ATOMS: atom_id res chain seq x y z
N MET A 1 2.41 7.03 -18.90
CA MET A 1 1.50 6.35 -17.97
C MET A 1 2.32 5.32 -17.20
N ALA A 2 2.37 5.41 -15.88
CA ALA A 2 2.96 4.35 -15.07
C ALA A 2 1.98 3.17 -15.07
N SER A 3 2.42 2.03 -15.57
CA SER A 3 1.65 0.78 -15.50
C SER A 3 2.10 0.04 -14.25
N ILE A 4 1.18 -0.22 -13.32
CA ILE A 4 1.41 -1.13 -12.19
C ILE A 4 0.90 -2.51 -12.58
N ASP A 5 1.75 -3.51 -12.37
CA ASP A 5 1.40 -4.92 -12.53
C ASP A 5 0.83 -5.42 -11.19
N LEU A 6 -0.49 -5.61 -11.14
CA LEU A 6 -1.23 -5.95 -9.91
C LEU A 6 -0.81 -7.31 -9.35
N ASP A 7 -0.44 -8.26 -10.20
CA ASP A 7 0.02 -9.61 -9.80
C ASP A 7 1.34 -9.57 -9.00
N LYS A 8 2.12 -8.50 -9.15
CA LYS A 8 3.39 -8.32 -8.46
C LYS A 8 3.24 -7.64 -7.10
N VAL A 9 2.19 -6.85 -6.90
CA VAL A 9 2.02 -6.01 -5.72
C VAL A 9 0.90 -6.49 -4.79
N LEU A 10 -0.06 -7.26 -5.30
CA LEU A 10 -1.16 -7.82 -4.53
C LEU A 10 -0.95 -9.29 -4.23
N ASP A 11 -1.53 -9.74 -3.13
CA ASP A 11 -1.70 -11.18 -2.90
C ASP A 11 -2.60 -11.79 -3.99
N LYS A 12 -2.39 -13.08 -4.29
CA LYS A 12 -3.16 -13.80 -5.32
C LYS A 12 -4.67 -13.70 -5.11
N ALA A 13 -5.13 -13.60 -3.86
CA ALA A 13 -6.55 -13.44 -3.55
C ALA A 13 -7.16 -12.09 -4.01
N TRP A 14 -6.32 -11.10 -4.32
CA TRP A 14 -6.71 -9.73 -4.64
C TRP A 14 -6.31 -9.29 -6.06
N ALA A 15 -5.50 -10.08 -6.76
CA ALA A 15 -4.97 -9.77 -8.09
C ALA A 15 -6.04 -9.53 -9.18
N GLU A 16 -7.16 -10.25 -9.12
CA GLU A 16 -8.26 -10.12 -10.10
C GLU A 16 -9.39 -9.16 -9.64
N GLN A 17 -9.19 -8.43 -8.54
CA GLN A 17 -10.21 -7.52 -8.04
C GLN A 17 -10.07 -6.10 -8.60
N ASP A 18 -11.18 -5.37 -8.63
CA ASP A 18 -11.18 -3.96 -9.01
C ASP A 18 -10.35 -3.12 -8.04
N LEU A 19 -9.67 -2.10 -8.57
CA LEU A 19 -8.88 -1.14 -7.78
C LEU A 19 -9.68 -0.53 -6.63
N ALA A 20 -10.97 -0.24 -6.85
CA ALA A 20 -11.84 0.29 -5.80
C ALA A 20 -11.98 -0.67 -4.62
N LYS A 21 -12.07 -1.99 -4.87
CA LYS A 21 -12.13 -3.01 -3.83
C LYS A 21 -10.79 -3.18 -3.13
N ILE A 22 -9.69 -3.16 -3.90
CA ILE A 22 -8.33 -3.24 -3.36
C ILE A 22 -8.05 -2.07 -2.41
N LEU A 23 -8.50 -0.86 -2.73
CA LEU A 23 -8.32 0.30 -1.86
C LEU A 23 -9.05 0.15 -0.51
N THR A 24 -10.20 -0.51 -0.51
CA THR A 24 -10.96 -0.82 0.72
C THR A 24 -10.46 -2.08 1.44
N ALA A 25 -9.58 -2.86 0.81
CA ALA A 25 -9.04 -4.09 1.36
C ALA A 25 -8.10 -3.82 2.53
N PRO A 26 -7.90 -4.78 3.45
CA PRO A 26 -6.92 -4.66 4.51
C PRO A 26 -5.50 -4.53 3.94
N VAL A 27 -4.58 -3.94 4.71
CA VAL A 27 -3.18 -3.81 4.29
C VAL A 27 -2.48 -5.14 3.99
N SER A 28 -2.96 -6.26 4.56
CA SER A 28 -2.49 -7.61 4.24
C SER A 28 -2.87 -8.10 2.83
N ALA A 29 -3.71 -7.36 2.09
CA ALA A 29 -3.93 -7.60 0.66
C ALA A 29 -2.69 -7.28 -0.19
N LEU A 30 -1.75 -6.48 0.35
CA LEU A 30 -0.48 -6.21 -0.29
C LEU A 30 0.47 -7.39 -0.11
N LYS A 31 1.12 -7.78 -1.20
CA LYS A 31 2.07 -8.88 -1.18
C LYS A 31 3.24 -8.56 -0.25
N GLY A 32 3.52 -9.48 0.67
CA GLY A 32 4.61 -9.33 1.65
C GLY A 32 4.21 -8.64 2.94
N VAL A 33 2.93 -8.27 3.11
CA VAL A 33 2.37 -7.80 4.37
C VAL A 33 1.53 -8.93 4.97
N SER A 34 1.94 -9.44 6.12
CA SER A 34 1.13 -10.44 6.85
C SER A 34 -0.02 -9.79 7.61
N ASP A 35 -0.99 -10.59 8.05
CA ASP A 35 -2.06 -10.09 8.93
C ASP A 35 -1.51 -9.49 10.23
N ARG A 36 -0.38 -10.02 10.73
CA ARG A 36 0.28 -9.48 11.92
C ARG A 36 0.86 -8.09 11.65
N ASP A 37 1.45 -7.86 10.49
CA ASP A 37 1.97 -6.55 10.10
C ASP A 37 0.82 -5.54 9.94
N GLY A 38 -0.30 -5.97 9.36
CA GLY A 38 -1.53 -5.17 9.28
C GLY A 38 -2.05 -4.74 10.65
N GLN A 39 -2.06 -5.64 11.63
CA GLN A 39 -2.43 -5.31 13.02
C GLN A 39 -1.49 -4.27 13.63
N LEU A 40 -0.18 -4.41 13.45
CA LEU A 40 0.79 -3.45 13.98
C LEU A 40 0.62 -2.05 13.35
N LEU A 41 0.33 -1.98 12.05
CA LEU A 41 0.02 -0.71 11.37
C LEU A 41 -1.27 -0.07 11.91
N GLN A 42 -2.28 -0.89 12.20
CA GLN A 42 -3.51 -0.43 12.82
C GLN A 42 -3.27 0.09 14.24
N GLU A 43 -2.50 -0.63 15.06
CA GLU A 43 -2.20 -0.25 16.45
C GLU A 43 -1.33 1.02 16.52
N ALA A 44 -0.30 1.12 15.67
CA ALA A 44 0.65 2.23 15.71
C ALA A 44 0.14 3.50 15.02
N PHE A 45 -0.60 3.36 13.91
CA PHE A 45 -0.97 4.48 13.05
C PHE A 45 -2.47 4.57 12.72
N GLY A 46 -3.29 3.64 13.21
CA GLY A 46 -4.73 3.59 12.91
C GLY A 46 -5.04 3.14 11.48
N VAL A 47 -4.07 2.58 10.76
CA VAL A 47 -4.20 2.20 9.34
C VAL A 47 -4.83 0.82 9.23
N LYS A 48 -5.98 0.72 8.56
CA LYS A 48 -6.67 -0.56 8.36
C LYS A 48 -6.66 -1.00 6.90
N THR A 49 -6.87 -0.05 6.00
CA THR A 49 -7.02 -0.32 4.58
C THR A 49 -5.82 0.14 3.76
N VAL A 50 -5.71 -0.35 2.53
CA VAL A 50 -4.71 0.12 1.56
C VAL A 50 -4.87 1.63 1.30
N ALA A 51 -6.11 2.12 1.23
CA ALA A 51 -6.39 3.55 1.11
C ALA A 51 -5.89 4.34 2.33
N ASP A 52 -6.09 3.83 3.54
CA ASP A 52 -5.60 4.49 4.77
C ASP A 52 -4.07 4.59 4.76
N LEU A 53 -3.39 3.52 4.34
CA LEU A 53 -1.93 3.50 4.23
C LEU A 53 -1.45 4.57 3.23
N ALA A 54 -2.08 4.65 2.06
CA ALA A 54 -1.75 5.63 1.02
C ALA A 54 -2.05 7.08 1.46
N ASN A 55 -3.00 7.28 2.36
CA ASN A 55 -3.39 8.59 2.88
C ASN A 55 -2.60 9.01 4.13
N LEU A 56 -1.80 8.12 4.72
CA LEU A 56 -1.00 8.43 5.89
C LEU A 56 0.08 9.48 5.56
N LYS A 57 0.10 10.59 6.31
CA LYS A 57 1.03 11.72 6.07
C LYS A 57 2.50 11.30 6.03
N TYR A 58 2.92 10.41 6.93
CA TYR A 58 4.31 9.95 7.04
C TYR A 58 4.71 9.12 5.82
N PHE A 59 3.81 8.27 5.35
CA PHE A 59 4.03 7.47 4.15
C PHE A 59 4.17 8.36 2.92
N ARG A 60 3.26 9.34 2.76
CA ARG A 60 3.32 10.32 1.66
C ARG A 60 4.61 11.12 1.65
N TRP A 61 5.07 11.60 2.81
CA TRP A 61 6.35 12.31 2.91
C TRP A 61 7.52 11.41 2.54
N ALA A 62 7.58 10.18 3.06
CA ALA A 62 8.63 9.23 2.73
C ALA A 62 8.65 8.88 1.24
N SER A 63 7.49 8.62 0.63
CA SER A 63 7.37 8.35 -0.81
C SER A 63 7.82 9.55 -1.65
N ALA A 64 7.45 10.78 -1.26
CA ALA A 64 7.87 11.99 -1.95
C ALA A 64 9.38 12.22 -1.87
N LEU A 65 9.99 12.00 -0.70
CA LEU A 65 11.45 12.10 -0.52
C LEU A 65 12.21 11.09 -1.40
N ALA A 66 11.72 9.84 -1.45
CA ALA A 66 12.30 8.81 -2.30
C ALA A 66 12.17 9.16 -3.80
N ALA A 67 11.02 9.70 -4.21
CA ALA A 67 10.78 10.17 -5.57
C ALA A 67 11.72 11.32 -5.96
N LEU A 68 11.90 12.31 -5.08
CA LEU A 68 12.82 13.43 -5.33
C LEU A 68 14.27 12.95 -5.50
N ASN A 69 14.72 11.98 -4.71
CA ASN A 69 16.06 11.41 -4.85
C ASN A 69 16.27 10.70 -6.20
N THR A 70 15.24 10.04 -6.75
CA THR A 70 15.36 9.43 -8.09
C THR A 70 15.25 10.46 -9.21
N SER A 71 14.52 11.57 -9.03
CA SER A 71 14.40 12.64 -10.03
C SER A 71 15.62 13.57 -10.07
N ALA A 72 16.41 13.61 -8.99
CA ALA A 72 17.65 14.39 -8.92
C ALA A 72 18.87 13.64 -9.47
N ARG A 73 18.68 12.43 -10.02
CA ARG A 73 19.72 11.63 -10.69
C ARG A 73 19.55 11.63 -12.19
#